data_AF-A0A6G8CSD1-F1
#
_entry.id   AF-A0A6G8CSD1-F1
#
_cell.length_a   1.000
_cell.length_b   1.000
_cell.length_c   1.000
_cell.angle_alpha   90.00
_cell.angle_beta   90.00
_cell.angle_gamma   90.00
#
_symmetry.space_group_name_H-M   'P 1'
#
loop_
_entity.id
_entity.type
_entity.pdbx_description
1 polymer ?
#
loop_
_entity_poly.entity_id
_entity_poly.type
_entity_poly.pdbx_seq_one_letter_code
_entity_poly.pdbx_strand_id
1 'polypeptide(L)'
;MGISERLQDERKRLGLTQEAVAEKVGATKRSVINWEGGASLPGAEALSRYAAIDADVGYILTGLPSDRSKGARAQSPEETVLLEYFRAASPTVRRAAIGALLGAATPASQVMQNHGGGSHTMIGSISGTYNPPSAPSKTSRRKS
;
A
#
# COMPACT_ATOMS: atom_id res chain seq x y z
N MET A 1 -20.28 1.52 19.89
CA MET A 1 -18.89 1.98 20.08
C MET A 1 -18.82 3.50 19.90
N GLY A 2 -18.35 4.24 20.91
CA GLY A 2 -18.28 5.71 20.89
C GLY A 2 -16.96 6.26 20.32
N ILE A 3 -16.84 7.59 20.20
CA ILE A 3 -15.60 8.25 19.73
C ILE A 3 -14.41 7.89 20.63
N SER A 4 -14.60 7.89 21.95
CA SER A 4 -13.57 7.58 22.94
C SER A 4 -13.00 6.18 22.81
N GLU A 5 -13.87 5.18 22.61
CA GLU A 5 -13.47 3.79 22.35
C GLU A 5 -12.72 3.68 21.01
N ARG A 6 -13.17 4.39 19.96
CA ARG A 6 -12.51 4.34 18.64
C ARG A 6 -11.15 5.02 18.65
N LEU A 7 -11.01 6.10 19.40
CA LEU A 7 -9.73 6.76 19.64
C LEU A 7 -8.74 5.80 20.34
N GLN A 8 -9.22 5.08 21.35
CA GLN A 8 -8.43 4.07 22.04
C GLN A 8 -8.04 2.93 21.09
N ASP A 9 -8.97 2.44 20.28
CA ASP A 9 -8.71 1.36 19.34
C ASP A 9 -7.69 1.77 18.28
N GLU A 10 -7.76 3.00 17.75
CA GLU A 10 -6.73 3.51 16.84
C GLU A 10 -5.37 3.63 17.51
N ARG A 11 -5.30 4.11 18.75
CA ARG A 11 -4.03 4.11 19.49
C ARG A 11 -3.46 2.69 19.61
N LYS A 12 -4.29 1.72 19.98
CA LYS A 12 -3.88 0.31 20.11
C LYS A 12 -3.44 -0.26 18.76
N ARG A 13 -4.13 0.06 17.66
CA ARG A 13 -3.75 -0.32 16.29
C ARG A 13 -2.37 0.19 15.92
N LEU A 14 -2.02 1.39 16.35
CA LEU A 14 -0.69 1.99 16.18
C LEU A 14 0.38 1.38 17.13
N GLY A 15 0.02 0.48 18.04
CA GLY A 15 0.94 -0.12 19.00
C GLY A 15 1.46 0.85 20.07
N LEU A 16 0.77 1.98 20.29
CA LEU A 16 1.23 3.03 21.19
C LEU A 16 0.63 2.90 22.59
N THR A 17 1.42 3.24 23.62
CA THR A 17 0.89 3.46 24.98
C THR A 17 0.20 4.83 25.07
N GLN A 18 -0.60 5.05 26.12
CA GLN A 18 -1.22 6.37 26.36
C GLN A 18 -0.19 7.47 26.59
N GLU A 19 0.96 7.14 27.18
CA GLU A 19 2.09 8.07 27.35
C GLU A 19 2.72 8.41 25.99
N ALA A 20 3.02 7.39 25.19
CA ALA A 20 3.70 7.56 23.91
C ALA A 20 2.85 8.34 22.90
N VAL A 21 1.53 8.12 22.87
CA VAL A 21 0.66 8.91 21.99
C VAL A 21 0.56 10.35 22.49
N ALA A 22 0.49 10.58 23.80
CA ALA A 22 0.40 11.92 24.37
C ALA A 22 1.62 12.78 23.97
N GLU A 23 2.83 12.22 24.07
CA GLU A 23 4.06 12.87 23.62
C GLU A 23 3.99 13.22 22.13
N LYS A 24 3.60 12.25 21.28
CA LYS A 24 3.51 12.44 19.83
C LYS A 24 2.48 13.48 19.42
N VAL A 25 1.34 13.57 20.12
CA VAL A 25 0.29 14.55 19.82
C VAL A 25 0.42 15.85 20.64
N GLY A 26 1.52 16.03 21.38
CA GLY A 26 1.76 17.22 22.19
C GLY A 26 0.65 17.48 23.23
N ALA A 27 0.17 16.42 23.88
CA ALA A 27 -0.83 16.44 24.94
C ALA A 27 -0.26 15.83 26.22
N THR A 28 -0.99 15.99 27.33
CA THR A 28 -0.64 15.27 28.58
C THR A 28 -1.22 13.86 28.55
N LYS A 29 -0.58 12.91 29.24
CA LYS A 29 -1.14 11.57 29.47
C LYS A 29 -2.55 11.64 30.07
N ARG A 30 -2.79 12.58 30.98
CA ARG A 30 -4.11 12.79 31.61
C ARG A 30 -5.18 13.17 30.60
N SER A 31 -4.85 14.02 29.63
CA SER A 31 -5.76 14.37 28.52
C SER A 31 -6.15 13.13 27.72
N VAL A 32 -5.18 12.29 27.34
CA VAL A 32 -5.44 11.04 26.60
C VAL A 32 -6.31 10.07 27.41
N ILE A 33 -6.05 9.91 28.70
CA ILE A 33 -6.90 9.10 29.60
C ILE A 33 -8.33 9.63 29.62
N ASN A 34 -8.51 10.95 29.72
CA ASN A 34 -9.84 11.56 29.74
C ASN A 34 -10.56 11.40 28.39
N TRP A 35 -9.83 11.45 27.27
CA TRP A 35 -10.39 11.26 25.93
C TRP A 35 -10.83 9.83 25.70
N GLU A 36 -9.97 8.86 26.00
CA GLU A 36 -10.26 7.43 25.85
C GLU A 36 -11.31 6.93 26.84
N GLY A 37 -11.37 7.54 28.03
CA GLY A 37 -12.37 7.23 29.06
C GLY A 37 -13.69 8.00 28.89
N GLY A 38 -13.82 8.87 27.90
CA GLY A 38 -15.05 9.62 27.62
C GLY A 38 -15.36 10.78 28.57
N ALA A 39 -14.44 11.14 29.46
CA ALA A 39 -14.59 12.29 30.36
C ALA A 39 -14.48 13.64 29.63
N SER A 40 -13.82 13.67 28.47
CA SER A 40 -13.76 14.82 27.55
C SER A 40 -13.49 14.32 26.13
N LEU A 41 -13.63 15.17 25.12
CA LEU A 41 -13.30 14.82 23.74
C LEU A 41 -12.04 15.55 23.26
N PRO A 42 -11.23 14.95 22.37
CA PRO A 42 -10.12 15.66 21.74
C PRO A 42 -10.66 16.76 20.82
N GLY A 43 -10.01 17.93 20.84
CA GLY A 43 -10.31 18.99 19.88
C GLY A 43 -9.76 18.69 18.48
N ALA A 44 -10.14 19.51 17.50
CA ALA A 44 -9.71 19.36 16.11
C ALA A 44 -8.16 19.40 15.95
N GLU A 45 -7.46 20.20 16.76
CA GLU A 45 -5.99 20.25 16.74
C GLU A 45 -5.35 18.96 17.27
N ALA A 46 -5.92 18.34 18.32
CA ALA A 46 -5.46 17.04 18.76
C ALA A 46 -5.69 16.00 17.65
N LEU A 47 -6.87 16.00 17.03
CA LEU A 47 -7.20 15.08 15.94
C LEU A 47 -6.29 15.26 14.71
N SER A 48 -5.89 16.48 14.36
CA SER A 48 -4.93 16.70 13.27
C SER A 48 -3.55 16.09 13.57
N ARG A 49 -3.12 16.16 14.84
CA ARG A 49 -1.87 15.52 15.28
C ARG A 49 -2.00 13.99 15.33
N TYR A 50 -3.18 13.45 15.67
CA TYR A 50 -3.48 12.03 15.50
C TYR A 50 -3.38 11.59 14.04
N ALA A 51 -3.91 12.37 13.09
CA ALA A 51 -3.74 12.08 11.66
C ALA A 51 -2.27 12.09 11.22
N ALA A 52 -1.45 12.99 11.79
CA ALA A 52 -0.02 13.07 11.49
C ALA A 52 0.79 11.84 11.95
N ILE A 53 0.24 11.04 12.88
CA ILE A 53 0.81 9.76 13.32
C ILE A 53 0.08 8.54 12.76
N ASP A 54 -0.58 8.73 11.62
CA ASP A 54 -1.25 7.67 10.86
C ASP A 54 -2.48 7.05 11.55
N ALA A 55 -3.09 7.78 12.51
CA ALA A 55 -4.39 7.39 13.05
C ALA A 55 -5.51 7.69 12.04
N ASP A 56 -6.48 6.77 11.92
CA ASP A 56 -7.65 6.96 11.07
C ASP A 56 -8.68 7.86 11.75
N VAL A 57 -8.52 9.18 11.58
CA VAL A 57 -9.46 10.19 12.10
C VAL A 57 -10.86 10.03 11.50
N GLY A 58 -10.97 9.53 10.27
CA GLY A 58 -12.26 9.24 9.63
C GLY A 58 -13.01 8.16 10.41
N TYR A 59 -12.33 7.07 10.73
CA TYR A 59 -12.87 6.02 11.59
C TYR A 59 -13.18 6.53 13.00
N ILE A 60 -12.29 7.32 13.62
CA ILE A 60 -12.53 7.89 14.97
C ILE A 60 -13.85 8.68 15.00
N LEU A 61 -14.07 9.55 14.01
CA LEU A 61 -15.25 10.41 13.97
C LEU A 61 -16.53 9.67 13.55
N THR A 62 -16.45 8.83 12.52
CA THR A 62 -17.64 8.26 11.85
C THR A 62 -17.96 6.83 12.27
N GLY A 63 -16.98 6.10 12.78
CA GLY A 63 -17.08 4.65 13.03
C GLY A 63 -17.02 3.79 11.77
N LEU A 64 -16.87 4.39 10.60
CA LEU A 64 -16.67 3.66 9.34
C LEU A 64 -15.17 3.50 9.12
N PRO A 65 -14.63 2.26 9.07
CA PRO A 65 -13.23 2.04 8.75
C PRO A 65 -12.95 2.66 7.38
N SER A 66 -11.96 3.54 7.27
CA SER A 66 -11.51 3.97 5.94
C SER A 66 -10.63 2.88 5.34
N ASP A 67 -10.58 2.75 4.01
CA ASP A 67 -9.67 1.79 3.35
C ASP A 67 -8.18 2.02 3.74
N ARG A 68 -7.83 3.20 4.29
CA ARG A 68 -6.51 3.45 4.87
C ARG A 68 -6.19 2.56 6.06
N SER A 69 -7.19 2.17 6.86
CA SER A 69 -7.03 1.27 8.01
C SER A 69 -6.57 -0.14 7.64
N LYS A 70 -6.79 -0.57 6.38
CA LYS A 70 -6.27 -1.84 5.83
C LYS A 70 -4.87 -1.71 5.20
N GLY A 71 -4.33 -0.50 5.08
CA GLY A 71 -3.26 -0.19 4.14
C GLY A 71 -2.04 0.52 4.71
N ALA A 72 -1.83 0.57 6.02
CA ALA A 72 -0.53 0.93 6.61
C ALA A 72 0.46 -0.26 6.61
N ARG A 73 0.40 -1.12 5.57
CA ARG A 73 1.67 -1.69 5.10
C ARG A 73 2.35 -0.52 4.43
N ALA A 74 3.51 -0.09 4.93
CA ALA A 74 4.36 0.83 4.20
C ALA A 74 4.39 0.33 2.75
N GLN A 75 3.90 1.15 1.81
CA GLN A 75 3.83 0.75 0.42
C GLN A 75 5.21 0.27 0.03
N SER A 76 5.30 -0.97 -0.45
CA SER A 76 6.61 -1.48 -0.81
C SER A 76 7.19 -0.59 -1.92
N PRO A 77 8.52 -0.50 -2.07
CA PRO A 77 9.10 0.22 -3.21
C PRO A 77 8.49 -0.24 -4.54
N GLU A 78 8.18 -1.53 -4.67
CA GLU A 78 7.51 -2.11 -5.83
C GLU A 78 6.07 -1.62 -6.00
N GLU A 79 5.28 -1.53 -4.92
CA GLU A 79 3.92 -0.97 -4.98
C GLU A 79 3.92 0.52 -5.36
N THR A 80 4.89 1.27 -4.85
CA THR A 80 5.07 2.69 -5.18
C THR A 80 5.34 2.88 -6.68
N VAL A 81 6.29 2.11 -7.21
CA VAL A 81 6.61 2.09 -8.64
C VAL A 81 5.40 1.66 -9.45
N LEU A 82 4.73 0.57 -9.07
CA LEU A 82 3.53 0.09 -9.77
C LEU A 82 2.46 1.18 -9.88
N LEU A 83 2.16 1.90 -8.80
CA LEU A 83 1.17 2.97 -8.77
C LEU A 83 1.59 4.17 -9.64
N GLU A 84 2.86 4.55 -9.63
CA GLU A 84 3.40 5.64 -10.45
C GLU A 84 3.18 5.34 -11.94
N TYR A 85 3.67 4.18 -12.40
CA TYR A 85 3.54 3.77 -13.80
C TYR A 85 2.08 3.54 -14.20
N PHE A 86 1.26 2.98 -13.30
CA PHE A 86 -0.17 2.77 -13.56
C PHE A 86 -0.92 4.10 -13.75
N ARG A 87 -0.59 5.13 -12.98
CA ARG A 87 -1.20 6.47 -13.11
C ARG A 87 -0.78 7.19 -14.39
N ALA A 88 0.48 7.03 -14.80
CA ALA A 88 1.01 7.59 -16.03
C ALA A 88 0.55 6.83 -17.30
N ALA A 89 0.14 5.57 -17.17
CA ALA A 89 -0.24 4.73 -18.29
C ALA A 89 -1.52 5.16 -19.02
N SER A 90 -1.61 4.82 -20.31
CA SER A 90 -2.83 5.02 -21.10
C SER A 90 -3.98 4.12 -20.60
N PRO A 91 -5.26 4.44 -20.91
CA PRO A 91 -6.39 3.62 -20.49
C PRO A 91 -6.29 2.15 -20.91
N THR A 92 -5.76 1.86 -22.10
CA THR A 92 -5.56 0.49 -22.60
C THR A 92 -4.53 -0.26 -21.77
N VAL A 93 -3.40 0.37 -21.45
CA VAL A 93 -2.33 -0.23 -20.64
C VAL A 93 -2.80 -0.48 -19.20
N ARG A 94 -3.55 0.46 -18.60
CA ARG A 94 -4.17 0.25 -17.28
C ARG A 94 -5.09 -0.97 -17.26
N ARG A 95 -5.94 -1.13 -18.27
CA ARG A 95 -6.84 -2.28 -18.39
C ARG A 95 -6.08 -3.60 -18.54
N ALA A 96 -5.03 -3.61 -19.34
CA ALA A 96 -4.17 -4.78 -19.51
C ALA A 96 -3.46 -5.15 -18.18
N ALA A 97 -2.92 -4.17 -17.46
CA ALA A 97 -2.28 -4.38 -16.16
C ALA A 97 -3.27 -4.95 -15.12
N ILE A 98 -4.48 -4.41 -15.03
CA ILE A 98 -5.54 -4.96 -14.17
C ILE A 98 -5.88 -6.39 -14.58
N GLY A 99 -6.05 -6.67 -15.87
CA GLY A 99 -6.36 -8.01 -16.38
C GLY A 99 -5.28 -9.03 -16.03
N ALA A 100 -4.00 -8.66 -16.16
CA ALA A 100 -2.88 -9.51 -15.80
C ALA A 100 -2.85 -9.83 -14.28
N LEU A 101 -3.07 -8.82 -13.43
CA LEU A 101 -3.13 -9.02 -11.98
C LEU A 101 -4.32 -9.88 -11.56
N LEU A 102 -5.49 -9.70 -12.19
CA LEU A 102 -6.68 -10.52 -11.94
C LEU A 102 -6.47 -11.97 -12.39
N GLY A 103 -5.85 -12.20 -13.54
CA GLY A 103 -5.54 -13.55 -14.05
C GLY A 103 -4.47 -14.29 -13.24
N ALA A 104 -3.57 -13.56 -12.58
CA ALA A 104 -2.56 -14.15 -11.70
C ALA A 104 -3.12 -14.62 -10.35
N ALA A 105 -4.29 -14.12 -9.94
CA ALA A 105 -4.95 -14.48 -8.67
C ALA A 105 -5.79 -15.76 -8.76
N THR A 106 -6.10 -16.24 -9.96
CA THR A 106 -6.62 -17.60 -10.17
C THR A 106 -5.46 -18.59 -10.16
N PRO A 107 -5.42 -19.58 -9.24
CA PRO A 107 -4.44 -20.66 -9.39
C PRO A 107 -4.63 -21.26 -10.78
N ALA A 108 -3.54 -21.51 -11.49
CA ALA A 108 -3.58 -22.21 -12.76
C ALA A 108 -4.20 -23.60 -12.53
N SER A 109 -5.52 -23.69 -12.66
CA SER A 109 -6.26 -24.93 -12.59
C SER A 109 -5.91 -25.71 -13.83
N GLN A 110 -5.01 -26.67 -13.61
CA GLN A 110 -4.74 -27.84 -14.43
C GLN A 110 -4.34 -27.56 -15.88
N VAL A 111 -3.07 -27.85 -16.16
CA VAL A 111 -2.58 -28.20 -17.50
C VAL A 111 -3.51 -29.25 -18.09
N MET A 112 -4.37 -28.85 -19.02
CA MET A 112 -5.17 -29.76 -19.81
C MET A 112 -4.23 -30.51 -20.74
N GLN A 113 -3.75 -31.69 -20.33
CA GLN A 113 -3.00 -32.60 -21.20
C GLN A 113 -3.96 -33.14 -22.25
N ASN A 114 -4.00 -32.46 -23.40
CA ASN A 114 -4.76 -32.89 -24.55
C ASN A 114 -4.12 -34.17 -25.11
N HIS A 115 -4.75 -35.33 -24.87
CA HIS A 115 -4.38 -36.58 -25.52
C HIS A 115 -4.96 -36.59 -26.94
N GLY A 116 -4.40 -35.73 -27.80
CA GLY A 116 -4.74 -35.65 -29.22
C GLY A 116 -3.67 -36.36 -30.04
N GLY A 117 -3.99 -37.55 -30.53
CA GLY A 117 -3.18 -38.25 -31.52
C GLY A 117 -3.05 -37.43 -32.81
N GLY A 118 -1.81 -37.28 -33.27
CA GLY A 118 -1.37 -37.03 -34.65
C GLY A 118 -2.11 -35.97 -35.49
N SER A 119 -1.47 -34.81 -35.69
CA SER A 119 -0.99 -34.41 -37.03
C SER A 119 -0.40 -32.98 -37.04
N HIS A 120 0.82 -32.90 -37.56
CA HIS A 120 1.61 -31.74 -38.01
C HIS A 120 1.74 -30.49 -37.10
N THR A 121 2.86 -30.44 -36.39
CA THR A 121 3.49 -29.24 -35.85
C THR A 121 4.26 -28.49 -36.95
N MET A 122 3.97 -27.20 -37.11
CA MET A 122 4.96 -26.15 -37.41
C MET A 122 4.44 -24.83 -36.82
N ILE A 123 4.88 -24.51 -35.60
CA ILE A 123 4.72 -23.18 -35.00
C ILE A 123 6.12 -22.61 -34.86
N GLY A 124 6.42 -21.55 -35.63
CA GLY A 124 7.70 -20.85 -35.58
C GLY A 124 7.92 -20.23 -34.20
N SER A 125 9.08 -20.52 -33.61
CA SER A 125 9.52 -19.92 -32.36
C SER A 125 10.16 -18.57 -32.64
N ILE A 126 9.46 -17.48 -32.30
CA ILE A 126 10.12 -16.19 -32.04
C ILE A 126 10.60 -16.23 -30.59
N SER A 127 11.82 -16.76 -30.40
CA SER A 127 12.57 -16.53 -29.16
C SER A 127 13.32 -15.21 -29.32
N GLY A 128 12.71 -14.11 -28.88
CA GLY A 128 13.40 -12.83 -28.74
C GLY A 128 14.15 -12.83 -27.42
N THR A 129 15.46 -13.12 -27.43
CA THR A 129 16.30 -12.89 -26.26
C THR A 129 16.46 -11.38 -26.08
N TYR A 130 15.93 -10.85 -24.97
CA TYR A 130 16.16 -9.47 -24.56
C TYR A 130 17.66 -9.26 -24.33
N ASN A 131 18.29 -8.42 -25.15
CA ASN A 131 19.65 -7.97 -24.96
C ASN A 131 19.61 -6.52 -24.46
N PRO A 132 19.94 -6.24 -23.18
CA PRO A 132 19.94 -4.86 -22.69
C PRO A 132 21.06 -4.06 -23.37
N PRO A 133 20.86 -2.74 -23.60
CA PRO A 133 21.90 -1.89 -24.16
C PRO A 133 23.11 -1.82 -23.22
N SER A 134 24.31 -1.95 -23.78
CA SER A 134 25.56 -1.82 -23.05
C SER A 134 25.69 -0.42 -22.43
N ALA A 135 26.11 -0.38 -21.16
CA ALA A 135 26.34 0.86 -20.43
C ALA A 135 27.36 1.75 -21.16
N PRO A 136 27.19 3.09 -21.14
CA PRO A 136 28.10 4.00 -21.82
C PRO A 136 29.51 3.89 -21.24
N SER A 137 30.51 3.73 -22.11
CA SER A 137 31.92 3.69 -21.75
C SER A 137 32.34 4.99 -21.07
N LYS A 138 32.94 4.91 -19.88
CA LYS A 138 33.61 6.06 -19.25
C LYS A 138 34.83 6.44 -20.09
N THR A 139 34.72 7.48 -20.89
CA THR A 139 35.88 8.12 -21.54
C THR A 139 36.70 8.82 -20.46
N SER A 140 37.81 8.18 -20.09
CA SER A 140 38.86 8.78 -19.27
C SER A 140 39.52 9.90 -20.07
N ARG A 141 39.23 11.15 -19.69
CA ARG A 141 39.92 12.35 -20.19
C ARG A 141 41.27 12.43 -19.46
N ARG A 142 42.32 11.87 -20.07
CA ARG A 142 43.70 12.01 -19.57
C ARG A 142 44.20 13.42 -19.88
N LYS A 143 44.53 14.17 -18.82
CA LYS A 143 45.34 15.39 -18.88
C LYS A 143 46.69 15.09 -19.52
N SER A 144 47.10 15.92 -20.47
CA SER A 144 48.48 16.38 -20.60
C SER A 144 48.49 17.77 -21.21
#